data_AF-A0A544YCV7-F1
#
_entry.id   AF-A0A544YCV7-F1
#
_cell.length_a   1.000
_cell.length_b   1.000
_cell.length_c   1.000
_cell.angle_alpha   90.00
_cell.angle_beta   90.00
_cell.angle_gamma   90.00
#
_symmetry.space_group_name_H-M   'P 1'
#
loop_
_entity.id
_entity.type
_entity.pdbx_description
1 polymer ?
#
loop_
_entity_poly.entity_id
_entity_poly.type
_entity_poly.pdbx_seq_one_letter_code
_entity_poly.pdbx_strand_id
1 'polypeptide(L)'
;MSSLREQLRARERPSLDYELPVGDAFGAKRDLAAAEDAHRQALRLLAKAATAEGAGDDEAAQAAVAETRQAVAQAEQALDACYVHIKLVAMPPDEYEALKALHPPRPGTDDKEYDSTTFPRECFLACATELTPEEWEPILRENLTHAEREDLFLLAEAVNTRLVNAALPKGSRSTRSS
;
A
#
# COMPACT_ATOMS: atom_id res chain seq x y z
N MET A 1 28.05 -5.64 -20.89
CA MET A 1 27.50 -6.17 -19.62
C MET A 1 27.96 -5.24 -18.52
N SER A 2 27.05 -4.63 -17.77
CA SER A 2 27.41 -3.77 -16.63
C SER A 2 28.11 -4.60 -15.55
N SER A 3 29.17 -4.06 -14.94
CA SER A 3 29.85 -4.71 -13.82
C SER A 3 28.96 -4.77 -12.57
N LEU A 4 29.25 -5.69 -11.65
CA LEU A 4 28.57 -5.76 -10.35
C LEU A 4 28.61 -4.41 -9.60
N ARG A 5 29.73 -3.68 -9.71
CA ARG A 5 29.88 -2.35 -9.10
C ARG A 5 28.92 -1.32 -9.70
N GLU A 6 28.72 -1.34 -11.01
CA GLU A 6 27.76 -0.44 -11.68
C GLU A 6 26.32 -0.80 -11.28
N GLN A 7 25.99 -2.08 -11.24
CA GLN A 7 24.67 -2.55 -10.81
C GLN A 7 24.34 -2.15 -9.36
N LEU A 8 25.31 -2.26 -8.44
CA LEU A 8 25.12 -1.86 -7.04
C LEU A 8 24.96 -0.34 -6.88
N ARG A 9 25.60 0.47 -7.72
CA ARG A 9 25.47 1.94 -7.70
C ARG A 9 24.19 2.44 -8.34
N ALA A 10 23.70 1.72 -9.35
CA ALA A 10 22.46 2.05 -10.05
C ALA A 10 21.21 1.51 -9.36
N ARG A 11 21.36 0.74 -8.27
CA ARG A 11 20.22 0.14 -7.58
C ARG A 11 19.34 1.23 -6.98
N GLU A 12 18.06 1.19 -7.32
CA GLU A 12 17.05 2.02 -6.66
C GLU A 12 17.02 1.75 -5.16
N ARG A 13 16.67 2.79 -4.40
CA ARG A 13 16.46 2.64 -2.97
C ARG A 13 15.17 1.85 -2.75
N PRO A 14 15.11 0.96 -1.74
CA PRO A 14 13.87 0.32 -1.37
C PRO A 14 12.76 1.35 -1.15
N SER A 15 11.57 1.07 -1.67
CA SER A 15 10.37 1.85 -1.41
C SER A 15 9.20 0.94 -1.05
N LEU A 16 8.21 1.51 -0.36
CA LEU A 16 6.98 0.84 0.03
C LEU A 16 5.82 1.81 -0.14
N ASP A 17 4.73 1.32 -0.72
CA ASP A 17 3.48 2.07 -0.82
C ASP A 17 2.56 1.63 0.33
N TYR A 18 2.15 2.58 1.17
CA TYR A 18 1.21 2.38 2.27
C TYR A 18 -0.18 2.87 1.89
N GLU A 19 -1.16 1.96 1.95
CA GLU A 19 -2.57 2.25 1.70
C GLU A 19 -3.24 2.81 2.98
N LEU A 20 -3.32 4.14 3.10
CA LEU A 20 -4.02 4.80 4.21
C LEU A 20 -5.52 4.91 3.90
N PRO A 21 -6.42 4.32 4.70
CA PRO A 21 -7.87 4.46 4.48
C PRO A 21 -8.33 5.90 4.73
N VAL A 22 -9.03 6.50 3.76
CA VAL A 22 -9.62 7.84 3.86
C VAL A 22 -11.14 7.86 3.68
N GLY A 23 -11.74 6.71 3.33
CA GLY A 23 -13.18 6.54 3.12
C GLY A 23 -13.72 5.24 3.70
N ASP A 24 -14.97 4.91 3.38
CA ASP A 24 -15.60 3.65 3.78
C ASP A 24 -15.10 2.47 2.93
N ALA A 25 -13.86 2.06 3.17
CA ALA A 25 -13.26 0.92 2.50
C ALA A 25 -14.00 -0.40 2.79
N PHE A 26 -14.71 -0.50 3.92
CA PHE A 26 -15.49 -1.70 4.24
C PHE A 26 -16.73 -1.81 3.35
N GLY A 27 -17.48 -0.72 3.22
CA GLY A 27 -18.59 -0.60 2.27
C GLY A 27 -18.15 -0.89 0.84
N ALA A 28 -17.07 -0.24 0.39
CA ALA A 28 -16.54 -0.43 -0.96
C ALA A 28 -16.08 -1.89 -1.23
N LYS A 29 -15.48 -2.57 -0.24
CA LYS A 29 -15.12 -4.00 -0.34
C LYS A 29 -16.35 -4.90 -0.49
N ARG A 30 -17.42 -4.62 0.26
CA ARG A 30 -18.68 -5.35 0.14
C ARG A 30 -19.29 -5.15 -1.24
N ASP A 31 -19.28 -3.93 -1.75
CA ASP A 31 -19.87 -3.59 -3.04
C ASP A 31 -19.07 -4.22 -4.20
N LEU A 32 -17.73 -4.24 -4.09
CA LEU A 32 -16.86 -5.01 -5.01
C LEU A 32 -17.18 -6.50 -4.97
N ALA A 33 -17.30 -7.11 -3.78
CA ALA A 33 -17.64 -8.53 -3.65
C ALA A 33 -18.99 -8.86 -4.31
N ALA A 34 -19.99 -7.99 -4.15
CA ALA A 34 -21.29 -8.13 -4.79
C ALA A 34 -21.21 -8.03 -6.33
N ALA A 35 -20.42 -7.08 -6.86
CA ALA A 35 -20.19 -6.94 -8.29
C ALA A 35 -19.48 -8.17 -8.89
N GLU A 36 -18.46 -8.69 -8.20
CA GLU A 36 -17.78 -9.92 -8.59
C GLU A 36 -18.72 -11.13 -8.60
N ASP A 37 -19.58 -11.26 -7.59
CA ASP A 37 -20.57 -12.33 -7.52
C ASP A 37 -21.56 -12.27 -8.70
N ALA A 38 -22.06 -11.08 -9.03
CA ALA A 38 -22.91 -10.87 -10.19
C ALA A 38 -22.20 -11.23 -11.50
N HIS A 39 -20.93 -10.83 -11.66
CA HIS A 39 -20.12 -11.18 -12.83
C HIS A 39 -19.90 -12.69 -12.95
N ARG A 40 -19.57 -13.37 -11.84
CA ARG A 40 -19.46 -14.84 -11.78
C ARG A 40 -20.76 -15.52 -12.20
N GLN A 41 -21.91 -14.98 -11.81
CA GLN A 41 -23.21 -15.51 -12.22
C GLN A 41 -23.48 -15.31 -13.71
N ALA A 42 -23.19 -14.12 -14.26
CA ALA A 42 -23.35 -13.83 -15.69
C ALA A 42 -22.50 -14.77 -16.56
N LEU A 43 -21.24 -15.01 -16.18
CA LEU A 43 -20.36 -15.97 -16.87
C LEU A 43 -20.93 -17.40 -16.85
N ARG A 44 -21.51 -17.84 -15.72
CA ARG A 44 -22.15 -19.16 -15.62
C ARG A 44 -23.37 -19.29 -16.53
N LEU A 45 -24.17 -18.22 -16.65
CA LEU A 45 -25.33 -18.21 -17.53
C LEU A 45 -24.91 -18.25 -19.01
N LEU A 46 -23.91 -17.46 -19.40
CA LEU A 46 -23.35 -17.48 -20.74
C LEU A 46 -22.79 -18.87 -21.09
N ALA A 47 -22.04 -19.50 -20.17
CA ALA A 47 -21.50 -20.84 -20.37
C ALA A 47 -22.61 -21.90 -20.56
N LYS A 48 -23.70 -21.81 -19.80
CA LYS A 48 -24.86 -22.70 -19.97
C LYS A 48 -25.54 -22.49 -21.31
N ALA A 49 -25.74 -21.22 -21.71
CA ALA A 49 -26.33 -20.88 -23.00
C ALA A 49 -25.51 -21.48 -24.15
N ALA A 50 -24.18 -21.35 -24.13
CA ALA A 50 -23.29 -21.90 -25.15
C ALA A 50 -23.35 -23.44 -25.32
N THR A 51 -23.78 -24.18 -24.29
CA THR A 51 -23.89 -25.65 -24.33
C THR A 51 -25.26 -26.16 -24.77
N ALA A 52 -26.27 -25.30 -24.90
CA ALA A 52 -27.60 -25.69 -25.35
C ALA A 52 -27.64 -25.84 -26.88
N GLU A 53 -28.25 -26.92 -27.39
CA GLU A 53 -28.44 -27.14 -28.83
C GLU A 53 -29.25 -25.99 -29.44
N GLY A 54 -28.61 -25.13 -30.23
CA GLY A 54 -29.20 -23.93 -30.85
C GLY A 54 -28.50 -22.60 -30.52
N ALA A 55 -27.43 -22.62 -29.71
CA ALA A 55 -26.75 -21.42 -29.23
C ALA A 55 -25.83 -20.76 -30.27
N GLY A 56 -26.43 -20.06 -31.22
CA GLY A 56 -25.75 -18.96 -31.91
C GLY A 56 -25.92 -17.70 -31.08
N ASP A 57 -24.79 -17.10 -30.65
CA ASP A 57 -24.69 -15.72 -30.16
C ASP A 57 -25.86 -15.24 -29.27
N ASP A 58 -25.89 -15.66 -28.00
CA ASP A 58 -26.78 -15.06 -27.01
C ASP A 58 -26.25 -13.67 -26.64
N GLU A 59 -26.57 -12.70 -27.51
CA GLU A 59 -26.18 -11.29 -27.41
C GLU A 59 -26.60 -10.68 -26.07
N ALA A 60 -27.74 -11.13 -25.51
CA ALA A 60 -28.20 -10.69 -24.20
C ALA A 60 -27.31 -11.20 -23.07
N ALA A 61 -26.89 -12.48 -23.13
CA ALA A 61 -25.94 -13.03 -22.16
C ALA A 61 -24.55 -12.39 -22.27
N GLN A 62 -24.09 -12.08 -23.49
CA GLN A 62 -22.84 -11.35 -23.70
C GLN A 62 -22.91 -9.91 -23.18
N ALA A 63 -24.01 -9.20 -23.43
CA ALA A 63 -24.26 -7.87 -22.90
C ALA A 63 -24.26 -7.86 -21.36
N ALA A 64 -24.91 -8.84 -20.73
CA ALA A 64 -24.90 -8.97 -19.27
C ALA A 64 -23.49 -9.21 -18.70
N VAL A 65 -22.64 -9.99 -19.39
CA VAL A 65 -21.24 -10.17 -19.00
C VAL A 65 -20.44 -8.86 -19.13
N ALA A 66 -20.67 -8.10 -20.20
CA ALA A 66 -20.03 -6.80 -20.39
C ALA A 66 -20.44 -5.78 -19.32
N GLU A 67 -21.74 -5.69 -19.00
CA GLU A 67 -22.29 -4.83 -17.97
C GLU A 67 -21.71 -5.17 -16.59
N THR A 68 -21.74 -6.45 -16.20
CA THR A 68 -21.20 -6.88 -14.91
C THR A 68 -19.68 -6.70 -14.81
N ARG A 69 -18.94 -6.84 -15.92
CA ARG A 69 -17.50 -6.52 -15.97
C ARG A 69 -17.26 -5.03 -15.73
N GLN A 70 -18.08 -4.17 -16.34
CA GLN A 70 -18.01 -2.73 -16.11
C GLN A 70 -18.32 -2.38 -14.65
N ALA A 71 -19.32 -3.04 -14.04
CA ALA A 71 -19.65 -2.87 -12.63
C ALA A 71 -18.49 -3.26 -11.69
N VAL A 72 -17.79 -4.36 -11.98
CA VAL A 72 -16.57 -4.76 -11.24
C VAL A 72 -15.51 -3.67 -11.34
N ALA A 73 -15.20 -3.19 -12.55
CA ALA A 73 -14.18 -2.15 -12.74
C ALA A 73 -14.54 -0.84 -12.01
N GLN A 74 -15.82 -0.47 -11.98
CA GLN A 74 -16.29 0.69 -11.23
C GLN A 74 -16.17 0.48 -9.71
N ALA A 75 -16.48 -0.72 -9.21
CA ALA A 75 -16.35 -1.04 -7.80
C ALA A 75 -14.88 -1.10 -7.36
N GLU A 76 -13.98 -1.60 -8.21
CA GLU A 76 -12.52 -1.55 -7.98
C GLU A 76 -12.02 -0.11 -7.87
N GLN A 77 -12.46 0.78 -8.77
CA GLN A 77 -12.12 2.21 -8.71
C GLN A 77 -12.69 2.89 -7.47
N ALA A 78 -13.92 2.57 -7.08
CA ALA A 78 -14.54 3.10 -5.87
C ALA A 78 -13.79 2.64 -4.61
N LEU A 79 -13.32 1.39 -4.60
CA LEU A 79 -12.49 0.86 -3.52
C LEU A 79 -11.14 1.56 -3.46
N ASP A 80 -10.46 1.74 -4.59
CA ASP A 80 -9.16 2.43 -4.64
C ASP A 80 -9.29 3.89 -4.18
N ALA A 81 -10.38 4.58 -4.55
CA ALA A 81 -10.69 5.92 -4.08
C ALA A 81 -10.93 6.03 -2.56
N CYS A 82 -11.11 4.92 -1.85
CA CYS A 82 -11.18 4.91 -0.38
C CYS A 82 -9.80 4.91 0.29
N TYR A 83 -8.71 4.89 -0.48
CA TYR A 83 -7.34 4.88 0.01
C TYR A 83 -6.53 6.04 -0.56
N VAL A 84 -5.62 6.57 0.25
CA VAL A 84 -4.50 7.41 -0.21
C VAL A 84 -3.24 6.57 -0.09
N HIS A 85 -2.41 6.60 -1.14
CA HIS A 85 -1.14 5.87 -1.18
C HIS A 85 -0.02 6.80 -0.74
N ILE A 86 0.66 6.43 0.36
CA ILE A 86 1.83 7.13 0.89
C ILE A 86 3.07 6.31 0.55
N LYS A 87 3.94 6.85 -0.29
CA LYS A 87 5.18 6.23 -0.74
C LYS A 87 6.32 6.56 0.21
N LEU A 88 6.77 5.55 0.93
CA LEU A 88 7.95 5.61 1.77
C LEU A 88 9.17 5.19 0.96
N VAL A 89 10.22 6.01 0.96
CA VAL A 89 11.49 5.68 0.30
C VAL A 89 12.59 5.61 1.35
N ALA A 90 13.37 4.52 1.34
CA ALA A 90 14.52 4.39 2.22
C ALA A 90 15.51 5.54 2.00
N MET A 91 16.06 6.06 3.09
CA MET A 91 17.11 7.06 3.09
C MET A 91 18.45 6.47 2.59
N PRO A 92 19.40 7.30 2.15
CA PRO A 92 20.81 6.92 2.10
C PRO A 92 21.28 6.34 3.44
N PRO A 93 22.12 5.28 3.45
CA PRO A 93 22.57 4.66 4.70
C PRO A 93 23.27 5.61 5.67
N ASP A 94 24.04 6.56 5.15
CA ASP A 94 24.72 7.59 5.93
C ASP A 94 23.74 8.59 6.55
N GLU A 95 22.70 9.00 5.81
CA GLU A 95 21.62 9.84 6.34
C GLU A 95 20.79 9.11 7.42
N TYR A 96 20.49 7.82 7.21
CA TYR A 96 19.77 7.01 8.21
C TYR A 96 20.54 6.88 9.52
N GLU A 97 21.84 6.55 9.45
CA GLU A 97 22.69 6.44 10.65
C GLU A 97 22.90 7.80 11.31
N ALA A 98 23.00 8.89 10.53
CA ALA A 98 23.08 10.25 11.07
C ALA A 98 21.79 10.63 11.81
N LEU A 99 20.62 10.32 11.24
CA LEU A 99 19.33 10.56 11.89
C LEU A 99 19.25 9.77 13.21
N LYS A 100 19.59 8.48 13.18
CA LYS A 100 19.60 7.63 14.38
C LYS A 100 20.50 8.20 15.48
N ALA A 101 21.65 8.76 15.12
CA ALA A 101 22.56 9.41 16.08
C ALA A 101 22.00 10.69 16.73
N LEU A 102 21.05 11.38 16.09
CA LEU A 102 20.34 12.54 16.68
C LEU A 102 19.33 12.12 17.76
N HIS A 103 18.96 10.83 17.79
CA HIS A 103 17.96 10.27 18.70
C HIS A 103 18.56 9.15 19.55
N PRO A 104 19.53 9.44 20.44
CA PRO A 104 20.19 8.40 21.24
C PRO A 104 19.23 7.73 22.23
N PRO A 105 19.43 6.45 22.59
CA PRO A 105 18.63 5.74 23.58
C PRO A 105 18.47 6.50 24.90
N ARG A 106 17.27 6.51 25.47
CA ARG A 106 17.02 7.23 26.73
C ARG A 106 17.51 6.41 27.94
N PRO A 107 18.24 7.03 28.89
CA PRO A 107 18.69 6.34 30.10
C PRO A 107 17.51 5.80 30.93
N GLY A 108 17.61 4.54 31.36
CA GLY A 108 16.61 3.92 32.23
C GLY A 108 15.34 3.43 31.53
N THR A 109 15.34 3.36 30.20
CA THR A 109 14.27 2.77 29.38
C THR A 109 14.73 1.45 28.75
N ASP A 110 13.86 0.81 27.98
CA ASP A 110 14.16 -0.37 27.17
C ASP A 110 14.69 -0.03 25.76
N ASP A 111 14.91 1.26 25.47
CA ASP A 111 15.54 1.73 24.24
C ASP A 111 16.93 1.09 24.05
N LYS A 112 17.15 0.45 22.89
CA LYS A 112 18.42 -0.22 22.58
C LYS A 112 19.30 0.57 21.63
N GLU A 113 18.77 0.92 20.46
CA GLU A 113 19.55 1.53 19.38
C GLU A 113 19.32 3.03 19.24
N TYR A 114 18.11 3.49 19.57
CA TYR A 114 17.68 4.89 19.49
C TYR A 114 16.53 5.14 20.48
N ASP A 115 16.17 6.41 20.67
CA ASP A 115 14.98 6.82 21.41
C ASP A 115 13.70 6.41 20.66
N SER A 116 13.01 5.40 21.18
CA SER A 116 11.78 4.85 20.59
C SER A 116 10.61 5.84 20.53
N THR A 117 10.71 6.98 21.22
CA THR A 117 9.64 8.00 21.20
C THR A 117 9.87 9.13 20.21
N THR A 118 11.11 9.36 19.77
CA THR A 118 11.41 10.47 18.86
C THR A 118 11.90 10.00 17.49
N PHE A 119 12.73 8.95 17.45
CA PHE A 119 13.29 8.45 16.19
C PHE A 119 12.24 7.97 15.18
N PRO A 120 11.21 7.16 15.54
CA PRO A 120 10.31 6.59 14.53
C PRO A 120 9.53 7.66 13.75
N ARG A 121 9.09 8.74 14.41
CA ARG A 121 8.43 9.87 13.76
C ARG A 121 9.37 10.58 12.79
N GLU A 122 10.59 10.91 13.22
CA GLU A 122 11.56 11.61 12.37
C GLU A 122 12.01 10.73 11.18
N CYS A 123 12.14 9.42 11.39
CA CYS A 123 12.39 8.45 10.32
C CYS A 123 11.28 8.47 9.27
N PHE A 124 10.01 8.50 9.70
CA PHE A 124 8.87 8.64 8.79
C PHE A 124 8.92 9.94 7.99
N LEU A 125 9.14 11.08 8.65
CA LEU A 125 9.18 12.39 7.98
C LEU A 125 10.31 12.48 6.95
N ALA A 126 11.44 11.79 7.18
CA ALA A 126 12.53 11.72 6.22
C ALA A 126 12.25 10.75 5.04
N CYS A 127 11.36 9.78 5.23
CA CYS A 127 10.98 8.79 4.20
C CYS A 127 9.79 9.20 3.33
N ALA A 128 8.83 9.94 3.88
CA ALA A 128 7.58 10.34 3.23
C ALA A 128 7.75 11.68 2.50
N THR A 129 8.20 11.62 1.24
CA THR A 129 8.67 12.79 0.48
C THR A 129 7.58 13.62 -0.21
N GLU A 130 6.34 13.15 -0.21
CA GLU A 130 5.23 13.79 -0.94
C GLU A 130 4.72 15.07 -0.29
N LEU A 131 4.90 15.19 1.03
CA LEU A 131 4.58 16.38 1.81
C LEU A 131 5.80 16.81 2.62
N THR A 132 5.85 18.10 2.95
CA THR A 132 6.86 18.64 3.86
C THR A 132 6.59 18.19 5.31
N PRO A 133 7.60 18.19 6.19
CA PRO A 133 7.39 17.91 7.62
C PRO A 133 6.31 18.78 8.26
N GLU A 134 6.22 20.06 7.86
CA GLU A 134 5.23 21.01 8.35
C GLU A 134 3.80 20.68 7.90
N GLU A 135 3.64 20.06 6.73
CA GLU A 135 2.35 19.58 6.21
C GLU A 135 1.95 18.24 6.84
N TRP A 136 2.92 17.36 7.11
CA TRP A 136 2.67 16.08 7.78
C TRP A 136 2.22 16.25 9.23
N GLU A 137 2.79 17.21 9.95
CA GLU A 137 2.54 17.38 11.38
C GLU A 137 1.05 17.53 11.76
N PRO A 138 0.25 18.41 11.13
CA PRO A 138 -1.18 18.47 11.42
C PRO A 138 -1.90 17.16 11.06
N ILE A 139 -1.54 16.49 9.96
CA ILE A 139 -2.14 15.21 9.55
C ILE A 139 -1.89 14.13 10.61
N LEU A 140 -0.64 13.97 11.01
CA LEU A 140 -0.24 13.02 12.05
C LEU A 140 -1.02 13.29 13.35
N ARG A 141 -1.14 14.55 13.75
CA ARG A 141 -1.77 14.93 15.04
C ARG A 141 -3.29 14.83 15.03
N GLU A 142 -3.94 15.27 13.95
CA GLU A 142 -5.38 15.56 13.93
C GLU A 142 -6.19 14.54 13.12
N ASN A 143 -5.58 13.91 12.11
CA ASN A 143 -6.28 13.03 11.17
C ASN A 143 -6.01 11.55 11.40
N LEU A 144 -4.91 11.20 12.09
CA LEU A 144 -4.52 9.81 12.32
C LEU A 144 -4.70 9.38 13.77
N THR A 145 -5.19 8.16 13.94
CA THR A 145 -5.19 7.48 15.24
C THR A 145 -3.76 7.15 15.67
N HIS A 146 -3.57 6.85 16.96
CA HIS A 146 -2.26 6.42 17.44
C HIS A 146 -1.77 5.15 16.73
N ALA A 147 -2.65 4.18 16.50
CA ALA A 147 -2.30 2.94 15.82
C ALA A 147 -1.83 3.17 14.37
N GLU A 148 -2.53 4.03 13.61
CA GLU A 148 -2.13 4.37 12.24
C GLU A 148 -0.78 5.10 12.20
N ARG A 149 -0.50 5.99 13.16
CA ARG A 149 0.81 6.62 13.29
C ARG A 149 1.92 5.60 13.56
N GLU A 150 1.71 4.71 14.53
CA GLU A 150 2.70 3.67 14.85
C GLU A 150 2.96 2.75 13.65
N ASP A 151 1.92 2.36 12.91
CA ASP A 151 2.06 1.56 11.70
C ASP A 151 2.90 2.29 10.63
N LEU A 152 2.64 3.59 10.41
CA LEU A 152 3.43 4.42 9.48
C LEU A 152 4.90 4.51 9.90
N PHE A 153 5.16 4.74 11.19
CA PHE A 153 6.51 4.88 11.73
C PHE A 153 7.28 3.57 11.63
N LEU A 154 6.64 2.45 11.98
CA LEU A 154 7.20 1.11 11.84
C LEU A 154 7.53 0.78 10.38
N LEU A 155 6.68 1.19 9.44
CA LEU A 155 6.92 0.98 8.00
C LEU A 155 8.11 1.80 7.49
N ALA A 156 8.27 3.04 7.95
CA ALA A 156 9.42 3.87 7.61
C ALA A 156 10.73 3.25 8.14
N GLU A 157 10.71 2.67 9.34
CA GLU A 157 11.86 1.92 9.83
C GLU A 157 12.11 0.65 9.01
N ALA A 158 11.05 -0.10 8.68
CA ALA A 158 11.15 -1.35 7.93
C ALA A 158 11.75 -1.14 6.52
N VAL A 159 11.42 -0.03 5.85
CA VAL A 159 11.96 0.27 4.51
C VAL A 159 13.48 0.57 4.58
N ASN A 160 13.95 1.20 5.66
CA ASN A 160 15.37 1.49 5.87
C ASN A 160 16.18 0.27 6.34
N THR A 161 15.61 -0.54 7.22
CA THR A 161 16.26 -1.75 7.78
C THR A 161 16.20 -2.95 6.84
N ARG A 162 15.52 -2.82 5.70
CA ARG A 162 15.38 -3.85 4.65
C ARG A 162 14.78 -5.15 5.21
N LEU A 163 13.76 -5.03 6.05
CA LEU A 163 12.92 -6.18 6.42
C LEU A 163 12.10 -6.62 5.19
N VAL A 164 12.75 -7.32 4.26
CA VAL A 164 12.09 -7.78 3.02
C VAL A 164 11.13 -8.94 3.29
N ASN A 165 11.03 -9.51 4.51
CA ASN A 165 10.23 -10.74 4.67
C ASN A 165 9.74 -11.18 6.07
N ALA A 166 9.59 -10.32 7.06
CA ALA A 166 8.96 -10.74 8.33
C ALA A 166 7.94 -9.70 8.81
N ALA A 167 6.67 -9.92 8.42
CA ALA A 167 5.50 -9.17 8.88
C ALA A 167 5.45 -7.69 8.46
N LEU A 168 5.29 -7.42 7.16
CA LEU A 168 4.72 -6.14 6.75
C LEU A 168 3.29 -6.02 7.35
N PRO A 169 2.94 -4.87 7.96
CA PRO A 169 1.57 -4.57 8.39
C PRO A 169 0.54 -4.82 7.28
N LYS A 170 -0.68 -5.20 7.68
CA LYS A 170 -1.79 -5.46 6.75
C LYS A 170 -2.05 -4.21 5.90
N GLY A 171 -2.06 -4.36 4.58
CA GLY A 171 -2.26 -3.25 3.63
C GLY A 171 -1.00 -2.78 2.90
N SER A 172 0.17 -3.34 3.22
CA SER A 172 1.42 -3.00 2.52
C SER A 172 1.62 -3.82 1.26
N ARG A 173 1.94 -3.16 0.13
CA ARG A 173 2.39 -3.84 -1.11
C ARG A 173 3.87 -3.57 -1.35
N SER A 174 4.67 -4.63 -1.50
CA SER A 174 6.02 -4.50 -2.02
C SER A 174 5.95 -4.34 -3.53
N THR A 175 6.08 -3.11 -4.02
CA THR A 175 6.29 -2.86 -5.44
C THR A 175 7.76 -3.18 -5.75
N ARG A 176 8.01 -4.31 -6.42
CA ARG A 176 9.27 -4.45 -7.18
C ARG A 176 9.13 -3.47 -8.34
N SER A 177 9.87 -2.36 -8.30
CA SER A 177 10.05 -1.50 -9.47
C SER A 177 10.37 -2.39 -10.68
N SER A 178 9.55 -2.28 -11.72
CA SER A 178 9.68 -3.08 -12.95
C SER A 178 10.85 -2.62 -13.80
#